data_AF-Q2USB7-F1
#
_entry.id   AF-Q2USB7-F1
#
_cell.length_a   1.000
_cell.length_b   1.000
_cell.length_c   1.000
_cell.angle_alpha   90.00
_cell.angle_beta   90.00
_cell.angle_gamma   90.00
#
_symmetry.space_group_name_H-M   'P 1'
#
loop_
_entity.id
_entity.type
_entity.pdbx_description
1 polymer ?
#
loop_
_entity_poly.entity_id
_entity_poly.type
_entity_poly.pdbx_seq_one_letter_code
_entity_poly.pdbx_strand_id
1 'polypeptide(L)'
;MRAEYAAKESALETHVYEIRHGFKPDYSQFREFVTLPSELPRLRDDFEYIYIINLDHEVLTMNHSIHWKLGNIPRQDELWLRAIADSIYMYKPTISLDVCPEEHMDSLALELPKRKRKIGYDFRVVVPRTNIAEARKTFLTRLLASTLIQYQDEIIRFGREWGPDSFPFREMAFALVSIASGQAKFHSFPSQQCNPRACGASDCKLNHLSKLPGWLDEEWAGDSAPLLEFGSLSHRPGEPPGASPTKMIYWLEDVLVSLTLVIDGKAITEAVNWGIEQGRTSFQIVVLSLFKAAFAEVFLGDDGEPFVEVSRAVDLSPLRANYCVSTHPRDRPELKPGMKTQRQFGELIMNSNCTGTVQRLRSQFPGLAALVNFFEVAGNRRAASNSEGILPPELYYRILDFVDYDTWKTCLLVSTMVRSCCLRKYRLDDRMSIVAGPFVRLQKYHKERLMSFDFQNMQTGKILPMMEVPRNIWMRECNWMPVIGSDRKALMLDVVIQFEPAENVPVEADSDDESYSLRSK
;
A
#
# COMPACT_ATOMS: atom_id res chain seq x y z
N MET A 1 0.88 16.76 -31.77
CA MET A 1 0.55 15.77 -30.72
C MET A 1 1.64 15.67 -29.66
N ARG A 2 2.82 15.06 -29.89
CA ARG A 2 3.86 14.92 -28.83
C ARG A 2 4.30 16.26 -28.20
N ALA A 3 4.60 17.27 -29.01
CA ALA A 3 4.99 18.61 -28.52
C ALA A 3 3.87 19.33 -27.74
N GLU A 4 2.61 19.09 -28.10
CA GLU A 4 1.45 19.67 -27.42
C GLU A 4 1.25 19.05 -26.04
N TYR A 5 1.33 17.71 -25.94
CA TYR A 5 1.22 17.02 -24.66
C TYR A 5 2.40 17.34 -23.73
N ALA A 6 3.63 17.45 -24.26
CA ALA A 6 4.79 17.88 -23.48
C ALA A 6 4.63 19.30 -22.92
N ALA A 7 4.04 20.23 -23.68
CA ALA A 7 3.74 21.57 -23.19
C ALA A 7 2.68 21.55 -22.07
N LYS A 8 1.65 20.71 -22.18
CA LYS A 8 0.65 20.52 -21.12
C LYS A 8 1.26 19.91 -19.85
N GLU A 9 2.13 18.92 -20.01
CA GLU A 9 2.87 18.30 -18.90
C GLU A 9 3.74 19.32 -18.17
N SER A 10 4.49 20.15 -18.90
CA SER A 10 5.29 21.24 -18.32
C SER A 10 4.43 22.28 -17.59
N ALA A 11 3.23 22.58 -18.10
CA ALA A 11 2.29 23.47 -17.43
C ALA A 11 1.71 22.85 -16.14
N LEU A 12 1.37 21.56 -16.16
CA LEU A 12 0.93 20.82 -14.96
C LEU A 12 2.01 20.81 -13.89
N GLU A 13 3.25 20.53 -14.28
CA GLU A 13 4.40 20.56 -13.38
C GLU A 13 4.52 21.93 -12.68
N THR A 14 4.49 23.01 -13.47
CA THR A 14 4.72 24.37 -12.97
C THR A 14 3.57 24.92 -12.13
N HIS A 15 2.33 24.58 -12.48
CA HIS A 15 1.14 25.22 -11.91
C HIS A 15 0.36 24.33 -10.93
N VAL A 16 0.62 23.02 -10.93
CA VAL A 16 -0.15 22.06 -10.14
C VAL A 16 0.71 21.14 -9.30
N TYR A 17 1.73 20.50 -9.87
CA TYR A 17 2.52 19.50 -9.13
C TYR A 17 3.59 20.15 -8.24
N GLU A 18 4.21 21.25 -8.65
CA GLU A 18 5.12 21.97 -7.77
C GLU A 18 4.35 22.80 -6.72
N ILE A 19 4.29 22.25 -5.50
CA ILE A 19 3.60 22.84 -4.35
C ILE A 19 4.49 23.86 -3.66
N ARG A 20 4.09 25.13 -3.71
CA ARG A 20 4.76 26.24 -3.02
C ARG A 20 3.95 26.69 -1.80
N HIS A 21 4.64 26.99 -0.71
CA HIS A 21 3.99 27.44 0.52
C HIS A 21 3.19 28.74 0.28
N GLY A 22 1.92 28.76 0.68
CA GLY A 22 1.03 29.91 0.51
C GLY A 22 0.50 30.13 -0.91
N PHE A 23 0.84 29.26 -1.87
CA PHE A 23 0.31 29.33 -3.24
C PHE A 23 -0.58 28.12 -3.51
N LYS A 24 -1.85 28.41 -3.82
CA LYS A 24 -2.81 27.38 -4.23
C LYS A 24 -2.54 26.98 -5.69
N PRO A 25 -2.49 25.67 -6.01
CA PRO A 25 -2.43 25.19 -7.38
C PRO A 25 -3.51 25.81 -8.28
N ASP A 26 -3.13 26.24 -9.48
CA ASP A 26 -4.07 26.80 -10.46
C ASP A 26 -4.60 25.70 -11.38
N TYR A 27 -5.75 25.17 -11.00
CA TYR A 27 -6.46 24.16 -11.78
C TYR A 27 -7.29 24.73 -12.94
N SER A 28 -7.41 26.05 -13.08
CA SER A 28 -8.33 26.67 -14.03
C SER A 28 -8.00 26.35 -15.49
N GLN A 29 -6.73 26.07 -15.77
CA GLN A 29 -6.20 25.75 -17.10
C GLN A 29 -6.38 24.27 -17.49
N PHE A 30 -6.88 23.44 -16.57
CA PHE A 30 -6.94 21.97 -16.72
C PHE A 30 -8.37 21.43 -16.60
N ARG A 31 -9.37 22.28 -16.86
CA ARG A 31 -10.80 21.94 -16.74
C ARG A 31 -11.26 20.89 -17.75
N GLU A 32 -10.48 20.64 -18.81
CA GLU A 32 -10.76 19.57 -19.77
C GLU A 32 -10.55 18.17 -19.17
N PHE A 33 -9.78 18.06 -18.08
CA PHE A 33 -9.49 16.79 -17.45
C PHE A 33 -10.52 16.45 -16.37
N VAL A 34 -11.13 15.28 -16.48
CA VAL A 34 -11.94 14.70 -15.40
C VAL A 34 -11.05 14.37 -14.19
N THR A 35 -9.80 13.94 -14.44
CA THR A 35 -8.78 13.67 -13.44
C THR A 35 -7.44 14.03 -14.04
N LEU A 36 -6.56 14.63 -13.23
CA LEU A 36 -5.23 15.04 -13.69
C LEU A 36 -4.36 13.83 -14.04
N PRO A 37 -3.45 13.95 -15.03
CA PRO A 37 -2.53 12.88 -15.40
C PRO A 37 -1.68 12.40 -14.21
N SER A 38 -1.69 11.11 -13.90
CA SER A 38 -0.88 10.54 -12.82
C SER A 38 -0.27 9.21 -13.26
N GLU A 39 0.92 8.90 -12.74
CA GLU A 39 1.53 7.58 -12.87
C GLU A 39 0.80 6.50 -12.05
N LEU A 40 -0.05 6.89 -11.09
CA LEU A 40 -1.01 6.03 -10.40
C LEU A 40 -2.44 6.47 -10.77
N PRO A 41 -2.90 6.21 -12.01
CA PRO A 41 -4.12 6.79 -12.53
C PRO A 41 -5.35 6.19 -11.84
N ARG A 42 -6.02 7.01 -11.02
CA ARG A 42 -7.24 6.63 -10.27
C ARG A 42 -8.48 6.76 -11.14
N LEU A 43 -8.58 5.91 -12.15
CA LEU A 43 -9.70 5.88 -13.08
C LEU A 43 -10.90 5.21 -12.40
N ARG A 44 -11.95 5.99 -12.09
CA ARG A 44 -13.22 5.47 -11.59
C ARG A 44 -13.88 4.56 -12.63
N ASP A 45 -14.68 3.61 -12.17
CA ASP A 45 -15.31 2.58 -13.02
C ASP A 45 -16.51 3.08 -13.84
N ASP A 46 -16.76 4.39 -13.90
CA ASP A 46 -17.94 4.97 -14.55
C ASP A 46 -17.78 5.15 -16.09
N PHE A 47 -16.72 4.61 -16.69
CA PHE A 47 -16.45 4.73 -18.12
C PHE A 47 -16.80 3.45 -18.87
N GLU A 48 -17.56 3.58 -19.97
CA GLU A 48 -17.97 2.44 -20.80
C GLU A 48 -16.79 1.79 -21.53
N TYR A 49 -15.81 2.59 -21.99
CA TYR A 49 -14.57 2.13 -22.62
C TYR A 49 -13.39 3.04 -22.26
N ILE A 50 -12.24 2.43 -22.00
CA ILE A 50 -10.98 3.13 -21.68
C ILE A 50 -9.97 2.89 -22.80
N TYR A 51 -9.40 3.97 -23.34
CA TYR A 51 -8.34 3.94 -24.34
C TYR A 51 -7.10 4.64 -23.77
N ILE A 52 -5.96 3.95 -23.84
CA ILE A 52 -4.66 4.49 -23.42
C ILE A 52 -3.72 4.42 -24.62
N ILE A 53 -3.21 5.56 -25.06
CA ILE A 53 -2.22 5.63 -26.14
C ILE A 53 -0.87 5.90 -25.48
N ASN A 54 -0.03 4.88 -25.41
CA ASN A 54 1.34 4.99 -24.91
C ASN A 54 2.28 5.25 -26.09
N LEU A 55 2.73 6.49 -26.23
CA LEU A 55 3.59 6.92 -27.35
C LEU A 55 5.05 6.52 -27.20
N ASP A 56 5.49 6.17 -25.98
CA ASP A 56 6.89 5.80 -25.72
C ASP A 56 7.12 4.32 -25.97
N HIS A 57 6.11 3.49 -25.69
CA HIS A 57 6.10 2.08 -26.06
C HIS A 57 5.43 1.82 -27.42
N GLU A 58 4.84 2.83 -28.06
CA GLU A 58 4.07 2.72 -29.30
C GLU A 58 2.94 1.66 -29.21
N VAL A 59 2.19 1.67 -28.10
CA VAL A 59 1.08 0.74 -27.84
C VAL A 59 -0.24 1.48 -27.66
N LEU A 60 -1.29 1.03 -28.33
CA LEU A 60 -2.68 1.35 -28.00
C LEU A 60 -3.23 0.27 -27.07
N THR A 61 -3.69 0.68 -25.89
CA THR A 61 -4.36 -0.21 -24.93
C THR A 61 -5.84 0.11 -24.83
N MET A 62 -6.70 -0.91 -24.88
CA MET A 62 -8.14 -0.80 -24.61
C MET A 62 -8.51 -1.60 -23.37
N ASN A 63 -9.33 -1.01 -22.50
CA ASN A 63 -9.82 -1.61 -21.25
C ASN A 63 -8.70 -2.31 -20.45
N HIS A 64 -7.52 -1.66 -20.39
CA HIS A 64 -6.29 -2.09 -19.72
C HIS A 64 -5.66 -3.42 -20.17
N SER A 65 -6.30 -4.18 -21.05
CA SER A 65 -5.99 -5.60 -21.29
C SER A 65 -5.79 -5.95 -22.76
N ILE A 66 -6.22 -5.10 -23.68
CA ILE A 66 -6.10 -5.32 -25.12
C ILE A 66 -4.99 -4.41 -25.61
N HIS A 67 -3.84 -4.98 -25.97
CA HIS A 67 -2.65 -4.21 -26.37
C HIS A 67 -2.37 -4.41 -27.86
N TRP A 68 -2.48 -3.32 -28.62
CA TRP A 68 -2.17 -3.25 -30.04
C TRP A 68 -0.89 -2.47 -30.28
N LYS A 69 -0.05 -2.93 -31.20
CA LYS A 69 1.05 -2.12 -31.74
C LYS A 69 0.47 -0.92 -32.48
N LEU A 70 0.77 0.29 -32.03
CA LEU A 70 0.20 1.52 -32.55
C LEU A 70 0.47 1.70 -34.05
N GLY A 71 1.67 1.31 -34.50
CA GLY A 71 2.09 1.34 -35.90
C GLY A 71 1.52 0.21 -36.78
N ASN A 72 0.92 -0.83 -36.18
CA ASN A 72 0.47 -2.03 -36.91
C ASN A 72 -0.94 -2.48 -36.49
N ILE A 73 -1.87 -1.53 -36.29
CA ILE A 73 -3.27 -1.84 -35.96
C ILE A 73 -4.01 -2.34 -37.22
N PRO A 74 -4.65 -3.52 -37.20
CA PRO A 74 -5.36 -4.07 -38.36
C PRO A 74 -6.74 -3.42 -38.51
N ARG A 75 -6.77 -2.27 -39.18
CA ARG A 75 -7.98 -1.45 -39.35
C ARG A 75 -8.92 -1.94 -40.45
N GLN A 76 -8.41 -2.73 -41.41
CA GLN A 76 -9.22 -3.25 -42.52
C GLN A 76 -10.36 -4.12 -41.98
N ASP A 77 -11.57 -3.90 -42.49
CA ASP A 77 -12.80 -4.62 -42.11
C ASP A 77 -13.06 -4.66 -40.60
N GLU A 78 -12.58 -3.63 -39.89
CA GLU A 78 -12.65 -3.48 -38.43
C GLU A 78 -12.07 -4.68 -37.67
N LEU A 79 -11.06 -5.35 -38.24
CA LEU A 79 -10.48 -6.58 -37.68
C LEU A 79 -10.02 -6.40 -36.23
N TRP A 80 -9.39 -5.26 -35.91
CA TRP A 80 -8.96 -4.92 -34.55
C TRP A 80 -10.10 -4.90 -33.50
N LEU A 81 -11.33 -4.55 -33.89
CA LEU A 81 -12.49 -4.62 -32.97
C LEU A 81 -13.07 -6.02 -32.94
N ARG A 82 -13.21 -6.66 -34.12
CA ARG A 82 -13.78 -8.01 -34.26
C ARG A 82 -12.93 -9.11 -33.61
N ALA A 83 -11.64 -8.85 -33.43
CA ALA A 83 -10.72 -9.78 -32.78
C ALA A 83 -10.78 -9.73 -31.25
N ILE A 84 -11.45 -8.74 -30.65
CA ILE A 84 -11.62 -8.67 -29.20
C ILE A 84 -12.57 -9.78 -28.77
N ALA A 85 -12.13 -10.60 -27.83
CA ALA A 85 -12.88 -11.74 -27.32
C ALA A 85 -12.79 -11.84 -25.79
N ASP A 86 -13.74 -12.56 -25.19
CA ASP A 86 -13.65 -12.91 -23.79
C ASP A 86 -12.47 -13.86 -23.54
N SER A 87 -11.65 -13.57 -22.54
CA SER A 87 -10.62 -14.50 -22.13
C SER A 87 -11.16 -15.56 -21.16
N ILE A 88 -10.35 -16.57 -20.89
CA ILE A 88 -10.61 -17.53 -19.81
C ILE A 88 -10.76 -16.86 -18.44
N TYR A 89 -10.35 -15.60 -18.25
CA TYR A 89 -10.54 -14.85 -17.02
C TYR A 89 -11.73 -13.91 -17.13
N MET A 90 -12.61 -13.98 -16.13
CA MET A 90 -13.84 -13.18 -16.08
C MET A 90 -13.55 -11.68 -16.14
N TYR A 91 -14.31 -10.96 -16.98
CA TYR A 91 -14.22 -9.49 -17.19
C TYR A 91 -12.85 -8.97 -17.65
N LYS A 92 -11.98 -9.84 -18.17
CA LYS A 92 -10.67 -9.47 -18.70
C LYS A 92 -10.61 -9.86 -20.17
N PRO A 93 -10.96 -8.97 -21.11
CA PRO A 93 -10.94 -9.31 -22.52
C PRO A 93 -9.51 -9.59 -23.02
N THR A 94 -9.43 -10.21 -24.19
CA THR A 94 -8.19 -10.57 -24.88
C THR A 94 -8.38 -10.41 -26.40
N ILE A 95 -7.37 -10.79 -27.17
CA ILE A 95 -7.40 -10.79 -28.63
C ILE A 95 -7.37 -12.25 -29.13
N SER A 96 -8.35 -12.63 -29.94
CA SER A 96 -8.44 -13.95 -30.57
C SER A 96 -7.36 -14.13 -31.62
N LEU A 97 -6.49 -15.13 -31.42
CA LEU A 97 -5.47 -15.54 -32.39
C LEU A 97 -6.07 -16.23 -33.62
N ASP A 98 -7.31 -16.76 -33.51
CA ASP A 98 -8.01 -17.37 -34.63
C ASP A 98 -8.50 -16.29 -35.62
N VAL A 99 -8.69 -15.06 -35.14
CA VAL A 99 -9.17 -13.92 -35.92
C VAL A 99 -8.03 -12.98 -36.31
N CYS A 100 -7.09 -12.70 -35.42
CA CYS A 100 -6.03 -11.73 -35.63
C CYS A 100 -4.64 -12.31 -35.33
N PRO A 101 -3.67 -12.17 -36.26
CA PRO A 101 -2.30 -12.60 -36.02
C PRO A 101 -1.62 -11.85 -34.87
N GLU A 102 -0.68 -12.54 -34.22
CA GLU A 102 0.10 -12.01 -33.09
C GLU A 102 0.95 -10.78 -33.46
N GLU A 103 1.33 -10.63 -34.74
CA GLU A 103 2.18 -9.51 -35.18
C GLU A 103 1.58 -8.13 -34.89
N HIS A 104 0.26 -8.04 -34.72
CA HIS A 104 -0.49 -6.83 -34.37
C HIS A 104 -0.55 -6.55 -32.86
N MET A 105 -0.30 -7.56 -32.03
CA MET A 105 -0.44 -7.50 -30.58
C MET A 105 0.86 -7.02 -29.92
N ASP A 106 0.74 -6.47 -28.71
CA ASP A 106 1.89 -6.07 -27.90
C ASP A 106 1.71 -6.44 -26.41
N SER A 107 2.69 -6.08 -25.58
CA SER A 107 2.69 -6.25 -24.13
C SER A 107 3.41 -5.08 -23.46
N LEU A 108 2.78 -4.48 -22.45
CA LEU A 108 3.42 -3.47 -21.61
C LEU A 108 4.16 -4.07 -20.41
N ALA A 109 3.97 -5.37 -20.14
CA ALA A 109 4.63 -6.03 -19.04
C ALA A 109 6.16 -6.08 -19.21
N LEU A 110 6.87 -5.64 -18.17
CA LEU A 110 8.32 -5.73 -18.08
C LEU A 110 8.79 -7.19 -18.09
N GLU A 111 9.82 -7.45 -18.88
CA GLU A 111 10.49 -8.75 -18.90
C GLU A 111 11.06 -9.08 -17.52
N LEU A 112 10.73 -10.26 -17.01
CA LEU A 112 11.26 -10.70 -15.73
C LEU A 112 12.67 -11.30 -15.92
N PRO A 113 13.68 -10.83 -15.17
CA PRO A 113 15.01 -11.43 -15.24
C PRO A 113 14.95 -12.89 -14.79
N LYS A 114 15.82 -13.72 -15.40
CA LYS A 114 15.97 -15.13 -15.00
C LYS A 114 16.44 -15.19 -13.55
N ARG A 115 15.68 -15.91 -12.71
CA ARG A 115 15.98 -16.09 -11.29
C ARG A 115 17.35 -16.73 -11.07
N LYS A 116 18.20 -16.06 -10.28
CA LYS A 116 19.47 -16.60 -9.81
C LYS A 116 19.31 -17.12 -8.39
N ARG A 117 19.47 -18.43 -8.20
CA ARG A 117 19.29 -19.06 -6.87
C ARG A 117 20.48 -18.85 -5.93
N LYS A 118 21.68 -18.65 -6.46
CA LYS A 118 22.91 -18.52 -5.66
C LYS A 118 22.93 -17.18 -4.95
N ILE A 119 23.08 -17.21 -3.62
CA ILE A 119 23.46 -16.06 -2.80
C ILE A 119 25.00 -16.04 -2.73
N GLY A 120 25.60 -14.86 -2.80
CA GLY A 120 27.05 -14.68 -2.85
C GLY A 120 27.81 -14.99 -1.56
N TYR A 121 27.10 -15.43 -0.50
CA TYR A 121 27.61 -15.59 0.86
C TYR A 121 27.09 -16.88 1.47
N ASP A 122 27.71 -17.29 2.57
CA ASP A 122 27.16 -18.35 3.41
C ASP A 122 25.86 -17.90 4.04
N PHE A 123 24.86 -18.78 3.95
CA PHE A 123 23.51 -18.44 4.40
C PHE A 123 22.76 -19.62 4.97
N ARG A 124 21.78 -19.31 5.82
CA ARG A 124 20.74 -20.26 6.21
C ARG A 124 19.36 -19.71 5.91
N VAL A 125 18.45 -20.60 5.53
CA VAL A 125 17.06 -20.24 5.26
C VAL A 125 16.26 -20.30 6.55
N VAL A 126 15.58 -19.21 6.90
CA VAL A 126 14.72 -19.11 8.09
C VAL A 126 13.27 -18.79 7.71
N VAL A 127 12.35 -19.01 8.64
CA VAL A 127 10.93 -18.69 8.46
C VAL A 127 10.61 -17.38 9.21
N PRO A 128 10.07 -16.36 8.53
CA PRO A 128 9.76 -15.10 9.18
C PRO A 128 8.56 -15.26 10.11
N ARG A 129 8.56 -14.53 11.23
CA ARG A 129 7.46 -14.56 12.21
C ARG A 129 6.25 -13.82 11.64
N THR A 130 5.11 -14.49 11.60
CA THR A 130 3.84 -13.91 11.12
C THR A 130 2.79 -13.78 12.23
N ASN A 131 3.15 -14.04 13.49
CA ASN A 131 2.23 -13.86 14.60
C ASN A 131 1.95 -12.37 14.83
N ILE A 132 0.68 -11.99 14.83
CA ILE A 132 0.23 -10.60 14.96
C ILE A 132 -0.83 -10.43 16.05
N ALA A 133 -0.95 -11.39 16.98
CA ALA A 133 -1.98 -11.40 18.03
C ALA A 133 -2.01 -10.16 18.94
N GLU A 134 -0.95 -9.35 18.96
CA GLU A 134 -0.93 -8.09 19.69
C GLU A 134 -1.73 -7.00 18.95
N ALA A 135 -2.49 -6.18 19.70
CA ALA A 135 -3.40 -5.16 19.15
C ALA A 135 -2.73 -4.26 18.09
N ARG A 136 -1.57 -3.70 18.41
CA ARG A 136 -0.79 -2.85 17.49
C ARG A 136 -0.42 -3.60 16.21
N LYS A 137 0.08 -4.84 16.32
CA LYS A 137 0.54 -5.61 15.16
C LYS A 137 -0.62 -5.93 14.22
N THR A 138 -1.76 -6.32 14.80
CA THR A 138 -2.98 -6.54 14.02
C THR A 138 -3.45 -5.24 13.36
N PHE A 139 -3.50 -4.13 14.11
CA PHE A 139 -3.90 -2.83 13.56
C PHE A 139 -3.02 -2.39 12.37
N LEU A 140 -1.69 -2.42 12.54
CA LEU A 140 -0.76 -2.05 11.46
C LEU A 140 -0.87 -3.00 10.27
N THR A 141 -0.99 -4.31 10.51
CA THR A 141 -1.15 -5.29 9.41
C THR A 141 -2.48 -5.08 8.68
N ARG A 142 -3.55 -4.74 9.41
CA ARG A 142 -4.89 -4.43 8.87
C ARG A 142 -4.83 -3.19 7.98
N LEU A 143 -4.06 -2.18 8.37
CA LEU A 143 -3.82 -0.98 7.59
C LEU A 143 -3.02 -1.24 6.32
N LEU A 144 -1.93 -2.00 6.42
CA LEU A 144 -1.17 -2.43 5.25
C LEU A 144 -2.04 -3.21 4.26
N ALA A 145 -2.91 -4.09 4.76
CA ALA A 145 -3.86 -4.82 3.94
C ALA A 145 -4.89 -3.88 3.29
N SER A 146 -5.43 -2.89 4.03
CA SER A 146 -6.28 -1.83 3.46
C SER A 146 -5.59 -1.10 2.32
N THR A 147 -4.30 -0.77 2.45
CA THR A 147 -3.54 -0.13 1.37
C THR A 147 -3.54 -0.97 0.11
N LEU A 148 -3.22 -2.27 0.19
CA LEU A 148 -3.20 -3.14 -0.99
C LEU A 148 -4.59 -3.43 -1.56
N ILE A 149 -5.63 -3.47 -0.72
CA ILE A 149 -7.02 -3.60 -1.18
C ILE A 149 -7.47 -2.33 -1.90
N GLN A 150 -7.11 -1.16 -1.38
CA GLN A 150 -7.51 0.12 -1.96
C GLN A 150 -6.91 0.36 -3.34
N TYR A 151 -5.68 -0.13 -3.59
CA TYR A 151 -4.97 0.03 -4.86
C TYR A 151 -4.93 -1.26 -5.69
N GLN A 152 -5.79 -2.23 -5.39
CA GLN A 152 -5.75 -3.54 -6.05
C GLN A 152 -5.96 -3.44 -7.56
N ASP A 153 -6.83 -2.52 -8.01
CA ASP A 153 -7.21 -2.40 -9.41
C ASP A 153 -6.07 -1.78 -10.21
N GLU A 154 -5.39 -0.77 -9.69
CA GLU A 154 -4.18 -0.21 -10.29
C GLU A 154 -3.05 -1.26 -10.33
N ILE A 155 -2.89 -2.07 -9.28
CA ILE A 155 -1.91 -3.17 -9.27
C ILE A 155 -2.24 -4.21 -10.34
N ILE A 156 -3.51 -4.60 -10.48
CA ILE A 156 -3.95 -5.56 -11.51
C ILE A 156 -3.83 -4.95 -12.91
N ARG A 157 -4.19 -3.68 -13.09
CA ARG A 157 -4.15 -3.02 -14.40
C ARG A 157 -2.70 -2.81 -14.87
N PHE A 158 -1.83 -2.29 -14.01
CA PHE A 158 -0.52 -1.76 -14.42
C PHE A 158 0.67 -2.42 -13.71
N GLY A 159 0.48 -3.25 -12.68
CA GLY A 159 1.57 -3.70 -11.82
C GLY A 159 2.70 -4.48 -12.50
N ARG A 160 2.48 -5.04 -13.70
CA ARG A 160 3.55 -5.66 -14.50
C ARG A 160 4.33 -4.67 -15.38
N GLU A 161 3.86 -3.43 -15.52
CA GLU A 161 4.54 -2.33 -16.21
C GLU A 161 5.52 -1.60 -15.28
N TRP A 162 5.33 -1.72 -13.95
CA TRP A 162 6.11 -0.96 -12.97
C TRP A 162 7.47 -1.61 -12.64
N GLY A 163 8.52 -0.84 -12.90
CA GLY A 163 9.89 -1.12 -12.47
C GLY A 163 10.14 -0.72 -11.01
N PRO A 164 11.24 -1.18 -10.38
CA PRO A 164 11.61 -0.82 -9.01
C PRO A 164 11.94 0.66 -8.82
N ASP A 165 12.23 1.35 -9.91
CA ASP A 165 12.47 2.79 -10.01
C ASP A 165 11.22 3.59 -10.41
N SER A 166 10.18 2.95 -10.94
CA SER A 166 8.91 3.60 -11.27
C SER A 166 8.25 4.20 -10.04
N PHE A 167 7.69 5.41 -10.18
CA PHE A 167 7.09 6.15 -9.09
C PHE A 167 6.00 5.35 -8.33
N PRO A 168 5.04 4.66 -8.99
CA PRO A 168 3.99 3.93 -8.28
C PRO A 168 4.52 2.83 -7.36
N PHE A 169 5.53 2.08 -7.82
CA PHE A 169 6.10 1.01 -7.00
C PHE A 169 6.95 1.59 -5.85
N ARG A 170 7.75 2.64 -6.10
CA ARG A 170 8.51 3.31 -5.02
C ARG A 170 7.59 3.89 -3.94
N GLU A 171 6.53 4.61 -4.33
CA GLU A 171 5.56 5.18 -3.40
C GLU A 171 4.87 4.09 -2.57
N MET A 172 4.36 3.04 -3.22
CA MET A 172 3.63 1.99 -2.50
C MET A 172 4.55 1.16 -1.61
N ALA A 173 5.76 0.82 -2.07
CA ALA A 173 6.73 0.12 -1.22
C ALA A 173 7.11 0.98 0.00
N PHE A 174 7.38 2.27 -0.21
CA PHE A 174 7.69 3.21 0.86
C PHE A 174 6.54 3.37 1.86
N ALA A 175 5.29 3.41 1.38
CA ALA A 175 4.11 3.44 2.24
C ALA A 175 4.03 2.19 3.13
N LEU A 176 4.21 1.00 2.54
CA LEU A 176 4.17 -0.26 3.28
C LEU A 176 5.25 -0.31 4.37
N VAL A 177 6.49 0.05 4.07
CA VAL A 177 7.57 0.04 5.08
C VAL A 177 7.40 1.15 6.13
N SER A 178 6.87 2.32 5.75
CA SER A 178 6.57 3.42 6.68
C SER A 178 5.47 3.07 7.68
N ILE A 179 4.41 2.41 7.22
CA ILE A 179 3.33 1.93 8.08
C ILE A 179 3.82 0.76 8.95
N ALA A 180 4.51 -0.23 8.36
CA ALA A 180 4.98 -1.42 9.09
C ALA A 180 5.99 -1.08 10.20
N SER A 181 6.88 -0.12 9.94
CA SER A 181 7.81 0.41 10.94
C SER A 181 7.13 1.22 12.05
N GLY A 182 5.89 1.66 11.82
CA GLY A 182 5.19 2.57 12.70
C GLY A 182 5.73 4.00 12.63
N GLN A 183 6.46 4.37 11.57
CA GLN A 183 6.89 5.74 11.31
C GLN A 183 5.76 6.60 10.75
N ALA A 184 4.82 6.00 10.01
CA ALA A 184 3.63 6.70 9.56
C ALA A 184 2.90 7.36 10.74
N LYS A 185 2.50 8.62 10.55
CA LYS A 185 1.57 9.32 11.44
C LYS A 185 0.15 9.09 10.95
N PHE A 186 -0.84 9.48 11.74
CA PHE A 186 -2.23 9.39 11.34
C PHE A 186 -2.86 10.77 11.34
N HIS A 187 -3.62 11.06 10.29
CA HIS A 187 -4.44 12.24 10.19
C HIS A 187 -5.91 11.84 10.26
N SER A 188 -6.71 12.61 10.98
CA SER A 188 -8.15 12.42 11.09
C SER A 188 -8.88 13.63 10.55
N PHE A 189 -9.93 13.42 9.77
CA PHE A 189 -10.82 14.49 9.37
C PHE A 189 -11.98 14.67 10.36
N PRO A 190 -12.62 15.86 10.39
CA PRO A 190 -13.83 16.06 11.16
C PRO A 190 -14.93 15.08 10.74
N SER A 191 -15.75 14.65 11.71
CA SER A 191 -16.89 13.79 11.42
C SER A 191 -17.92 14.53 10.56
N GLN A 192 -18.44 13.86 9.54
CA GLN A 192 -19.41 14.44 8.62
C GLN A 192 -20.29 13.37 7.98
N GLN A 193 -21.50 13.77 7.60
CA GLN A 193 -22.52 12.88 7.01
C GLN A 193 -22.24 12.49 5.56
N CYS A 194 -21.09 12.87 5.01
CA CYS A 194 -20.61 12.39 3.72
C CYS A 194 -19.09 12.20 3.75
N ASN A 195 -18.55 11.34 2.89
CA ASN A 195 -17.13 11.25 2.67
C ASN A 195 -16.70 12.47 1.80
N PRO A 196 -15.79 13.33 2.27
CA PRO A 196 -15.43 14.58 1.60
C PRO A 196 -14.77 14.37 0.24
N ARG A 197 -14.23 13.17 -0.02
CA ARG A 197 -13.60 12.80 -1.30
C ARG A 197 -14.54 12.06 -2.24
N ALA A 198 -15.40 11.21 -1.69
CA ALA A 198 -16.26 10.31 -2.47
C ALA A 198 -17.70 10.81 -2.65
N CYS A 199 -18.11 11.90 -1.98
CA CYS A 199 -19.47 12.42 -2.10
C CYS A 199 -19.78 12.85 -3.55
N GLY A 200 -20.82 12.23 -4.12
CA GLY A 200 -21.36 12.57 -5.44
C GLY A 200 -22.71 13.30 -5.38
N ALA A 201 -23.23 13.59 -4.20
CA ALA A 201 -24.55 14.21 -4.04
C ALA A 201 -24.50 15.68 -4.50
N SER A 202 -25.28 16.00 -5.54
CA SER A 202 -25.29 17.31 -6.20
C SER A 202 -25.79 18.45 -5.31
N ASP A 203 -26.56 18.14 -4.27
CA ASP A 203 -27.15 19.06 -3.31
C ASP A 203 -26.46 19.05 -1.94
N CYS A 204 -25.33 18.34 -1.81
CA CYS A 204 -24.58 18.29 -0.56
C CYS A 204 -23.93 19.65 -0.27
N LYS A 205 -24.29 20.25 0.87
CA LYS A 205 -23.79 21.55 1.34
C LYS A 205 -22.57 21.45 2.27
N LEU A 206 -22.09 20.24 2.53
CA LEU A 206 -20.92 20.00 3.37
C LEU A 206 -19.63 20.35 2.60
N ASN A 207 -18.53 20.53 3.34
CA ASN A 207 -17.23 20.80 2.73
C ASN A 207 -16.69 19.52 2.11
N HIS A 208 -16.18 19.64 0.88
CA HIS A 208 -15.60 18.52 0.13
C HIS A 208 -14.18 18.86 -0.29
N LEU A 209 -13.36 17.83 -0.44
CA LEU A 209 -12.04 17.98 -1.02
C LEU A 209 -12.18 18.39 -2.49
N SER A 210 -11.22 19.17 -2.98
CA SER A 210 -11.09 19.44 -4.41
C SER A 210 -11.08 18.12 -5.18
N LYS A 211 -11.83 18.06 -6.29
CA LYS A 211 -11.81 16.90 -7.19
C LYS A 211 -10.45 16.71 -7.87
N LEU A 212 -9.68 17.78 -7.97
CA LEU A 212 -8.37 17.76 -8.62
C LEU A 212 -7.29 17.51 -7.54
N PRO A 213 -6.54 16.40 -7.66
CA PRO A 213 -5.67 15.88 -6.62
C PRO A 213 -4.36 16.67 -6.49
N GLY A 214 -3.66 16.45 -5.39
CA GLY A 214 -2.24 16.80 -5.26
C GLY A 214 -1.86 17.65 -4.06
N TRP A 215 -2.83 18.31 -3.43
CA TRP A 215 -2.55 19.27 -2.37
C TRP A 215 -3.69 19.37 -1.35
N LEU A 216 -3.33 19.34 -0.07
CA LEU A 216 -4.23 19.66 1.04
C LEU A 216 -3.75 20.89 1.77
N ASP A 217 -4.68 21.83 1.96
CA ASP A 217 -4.46 23.11 2.63
C ASP A 217 -4.72 23.03 4.13
N GLU A 218 -4.58 24.18 4.80
CA GLU A 218 -4.81 24.33 6.24
C GLU A 218 -6.24 23.93 6.64
N GLU A 219 -7.25 24.04 5.76
CA GLU A 219 -8.62 23.62 6.06
C GLU A 219 -8.69 22.11 6.35
N TRP A 220 -7.95 21.32 5.56
CA TRP A 220 -7.99 19.85 5.66
C TRP A 220 -6.83 19.27 6.46
N ALA A 221 -5.66 19.88 6.42
CA ALA A 221 -4.43 19.37 7.04
C ALA A 221 -3.99 20.15 8.30
N GLY A 222 -4.68 21.25 8.65
CA GLY A 222 -4.34 22.08 9.82
C GLY A 222 -2.88 22.53 9.80
N ASP A 223 -2.22 22.50 10.95
CA ASP A 223 -0.80 22.88 11.10
C ASP A 223 0.18 21.98 10.34
N SER A 224 -0.29 20.83 9.83
CA SER A 224 0.52 19.95 8.98
C SER A 224 0.47 20.33 7.50
N ALA A 225 -0.34 21.32 7.13
CA ALA A 225 -0.41 21.83 5.77
C ALA A 225 0.90 22.52 5.33
N PRO A 226 1.25 22.48 4.04
CA PRO A 226 0.59 21.70 3.00
C PRO A 226 1.00 20.21 3.06
N LEU A 227 0.02 19.32 2.92
CA LEU A 227 0.28 17.88 2.72
C LEU A 227 0.14 17.51 1.24
N LEU A 228 1.06 16.69 0.76
CA LEU A 228 0.98 16.11 -0.58
C LEU A 228 -0.07 15.00 -0.59
N GLU A 229 -0.73 14.79 -1.71
CA GLU A 229 -1.60 13.63 -1.89
C GLU A 229 -0.76 12.41 -2.30
N PHE A 230 -0.90 11.28 -1.60
CA PHE A 230 -0.17 10.06 -1.93
C PHE A 230 -0.37 9.62 -3.39
N GLY A 231 0.70 9.31 -4.11
CA GLY A 231 0.58 8.88 -5.51
C GLY A 231 0.16 9.97 -6.49
N SER A 232 0.07 11.24 -6.07
CA SER A 232 0.13 12.36 -7.01
C SER A 232 1.58 12.66 -7.36
N LEU A 233 1.81 13.25 -8.53
CA LEU A 233 3.13 13.72 -8.92
C LEU A 233 3.57 14.97 -8.13
N SER A 234 2.80 15.42 -7.15
CA SER A 234 3.07 16.65 -6.41
C SER A 234 4.35 16.56 -5.58
N HIS A 235 5.08 17.67 -5.49
CA HIS A 235 6.35 17.80 -4.78
C HIS A 235 6.61 19.24 -4.39
N ARG A 236 7.63 19.47 -3.55
CA ARG A 236 8.15 20.82 -3.28
C ARG A 236 9.15 21.24 -4.36
N PRO A 237 9.41 22.55 -4.53
CA PRO A 237 10.42 23.03 -5.47
C PRO A 237 11.79 22.38 -5.24
N GLY A 238 12.38 21.83 -6.30
CA GLY A 238 13.68 21.15 -6.27
C GLY A 238 13.69 19.76 -5.62
N GLU A 239 12.54 19.27 -5.13
CA GLU A 239 12.38 17.93 -4.59
C GLU A 239 11.72 16.99 -5.62
N PRO A 240 11.99 15.68 -5.57
CA PRO A 240 11.32 14.74 -6.46
C PRO A 240 9.86 14.47 -6.04
N PRO A 241 8.98 14.10 -7.00
CA PRO A 241 7.59 13.67 -6.77
C PRO A 241 7.41 12.70 -5.60
N GLY A 242 6.32 12.92 -4.85
CA GLY A 242 5.84 12.06 -3.76
C GLY A 242 6.73 12.02 -2.52
N ALA A 243 6.49 11.01 -1.67
CA ALA A 243 7.18 10.86 -0.38
C ALA A 243 8.38 9.91 -0.43
N SER A 244 8.41 8.97 -1.39
CA SER A 244 9.39 7.89 -1.45
C SER A 244 10.78 8.37 -1.87
N PRO A 245 11.86 7.75 -1.37
CA PRO A 245 13.20 7.94 -1.90
C PRO A 245 13.26 7.61 -3.40
N THR A 246 14.09 8.35 -4.16
CA THR A 246 14.35 8.08 -5.58
C THR A 246 15.23 6.85 -5.82
N LYS A 247 16.01 6.47 -4.80
CA LYS A 247 16.88 5.30 -4.85
C LYS A 247 16.09 4.02 -4.56
N MET A 248 16.47 2.93 -5.23
CA MET A 248 15.90 1.59 -5.01
C MET A 248 16.40 0.92 -3.73
N ILE A 249 17.53 1.39 -3.18
CA ILE A 249 18.12 0.90 -1.93
C ILE A 249 18.33 2.07 -0.98
N TYR A 250 17.78 1.98 0.24
CA TYR A 250 17.86 3.04 1.25
C TYR A 250 17.67 2.47 2.66
N TRP A 251 18.07 3.25 3.67
CA TRP A 251 17.82 2.93 5.07
C TRP A 251 16.49 3.50 5.54
N LEU A 252 15.71 2.69 6.27
CA LEU A 252 14.55 3.13 7.05
C LEU A 252 14.63 2.48 8.43
N GLU A 253 14.74 3.28 9.49
CA GLU A 253 14.75 2.78 10.86
C GLU A 253 15.80 1.67 11.15
N ASP A 254 17.03 1.83 10.65
CA ASP A 254 18.15 0.84 10.70
C ASP A 254 17.89 -0.46 9.92
N VAL A 255 16.83 -0.51 9.13
CA VAL A 255 16.55 -1.59 8.20
C VAL A 255 16.87 -1.13 6.79
N LEU A 256 17.65 -1.92 6.07
CA LEU A 256 17.94 -1.69 4.66
C LEU A 256 16.73 -2.13 3.83
N VAL A 257 16.12 -1.22 3.10
CA VAL A 257 15.05 -1.52 2.15
C VAL A 257 15.63 -1.57 0.75
N SER A 258 15.37 -2.65 0.02
CA SER A 258 15.82 -2.85 -1.37
C SER A 258 14.64 -3.24 -2.24
N LEU A 259 14.41 -2.49 -3.33
CA LEU A 259 13.34 -2.74 -4.29
C LEU A 259 13.87 -3.52 -5.50
N THR A 260 13.13 -4.54 -5.94
CA THR A 260 13.49 -5.38 -7.08
C THR A 260 12.26 -5.91 -7.82
N LEU A 261 12.40 -6.21 -9.12
CA LEU A 261 11.35 -6.92 -9.88
C LEU A 261 11.21 -8.37 -9.42
N VAL A 262 12.34 -9.02 -9.11
CA VAL A 262 12.40 -10.44 -8.79
C VAL A 262 13.26 -10.64 -7.56
N ILE A 263 12.65 -11.19 -6.52
CA ILE A 263 13.35 -11.58 -5.29
C ILE A 263 14.08 -12.90 -5.56
N ASP A 264 15.40 -12.83 -5.62
CA ASP A 264 16.29 -13.97 -5.82
C ASP A 264 17.63 -13.76 -5.10
N GLY A 265 18.57 -14.70 -5.27
CA GLY A 265 19.87 -14.64 -4.61
C GLY A 265 20.74 -13.47 -5.08
N LYS A 266 20.55 -12.97 -6.30
CA LYS A 266 21.25 -11.78 -6.80
C LYS A 266 20.78 -10.54 -6.04
N ALA A 267 19.45 -10.34 -5.94
CA ALA A 267 18.89 -9.19 -5.22
C ALA A 267 19.32 -9.16 -3.74
N ILE A 268 19.34 -10.32 -3.08
CA ILE A 268 19.85 -10.45 -1.70
C ILE A 268 21.33 -10.07 -1.64
N THR A 269 22.16 -10.60 -2.55
CA THR A 269 23.60 -10.33 -2.58
C THR A 269 23.90 -8.84 -2.81
N GLU A 270 23.17 -8.19 -3.71
CA GLU A 270 23.31 -6.74 -3.98
C GLU A 270 22.94 -5.90 -2.75
N ALA A 271 21.86 -6.25 -2.05
CA ALA A 271 21.49 -5.56 -0.82
C ALA A 271 22.52 -5.75 0.30
N VAL A 272 23.06 -6.96 0.47
CA VAL A 272 24.11 -7.24 1.46
C VAL A 272 25.39 -6.47 1.14
N ASN A 273 25.87 -6.52 -0.11
CA ASN A 273 27.03 -5.75 -0.56
C ASN A 273 26.87 -4.27 -0.23
N TRP A 274 25.73 -3.68 -0.63
CA TRP A 274 25.46 -2.27 -0.41
C TRP A 274 25.50 -1.91 1.08
N GLY A 275 24.91 -2.74 1.95
CA GLY A 275 24.94 -2.49 3.40
C GLY A 275 26.35 -2.58 4.02
N ILE A 276 27.17 -3.54 3.56
CA ILE A 276 28.56 -3.69 4.00
C ILE A 276 29.43 -2.53 3.51
N GLU A 277 29.25 -2.08 2.26
CA GLU A 277 29.94 -0.93 1.69
C GLU A 277 29.65 0.37 2.46
N GLN A 278 28.50 0.46 3.14
CA GLN A 278 28.16 1.56 4.06
C GLN A 278 28.79 1.40 5.46
N GLY A 279 29.65 0.40 5.67
CA GLY A 279 30.37 0.16 6.93
C GLY A 279 29.53 -0.48 8.04
N ARG A 280 28.37 -1.07 7.72
CA ARG A 280 27.53 -1.76 8.73
C ARG A 280 27.98 -3.21 8.90
N THR A 281 28.20 -3.62 10.15
CA THR A 281 28.66 -4.98 10.51
C THR A 281 27.54 -5.93 10.89
N SER A 282 26.41 -5.41 11.36
CA SER A 282 25.20 -6.19 11.64
C SER A 282 23.98 -5.35 11.32
N PHE A 283 23.12 -5.85 10.43
CA PHE A 283 21.94 -5.10 9.99
C PHE A 283 20.85 -6.00 9.43
N GLN A 284 19.65 -5.45 9.36
CA GLN A 284 18.47 -6.11 8.83
C GLN A 284 18.16 -5.59 7.42
N ILE A 285 17.66 -6.46 6.54
CA ILE A 285 17.31 -6.16 5.16
C ILE A 285 15.89 -6.61 4.88
N VAL A 286 15.12 -5.77 4.20
CA VAL A 286 13.88 -6.15 3.52
C VAL A 286 14.07 -5.95 2.02
N VAL A 287 13.95 -7.04 1.26
CA VAL A 287 13.91 -7.00 -0.21
C VAL A 287 12.46 -7.12 -0.65
N LEU A 288 11.95 -6.10 -1.35
CA LEU A 288 10.56 -6.01 -1.80
C LEU A 288 10.48 -6.10 -3.31
N SER A 289 9.53 -6.91 -3.79
CA SER A 289 8.90 -6.70 -5.08
C SER A 289 7.46 -6.23 -4.87
N LEU A 290 6.77 -5.85 -5.95
CA LEU A 290 5.38 -5.44 -5.88
C LEU A 290 4.46 -6.47 -5.20
N PHE A 291 4.78 -7.77 -5.30
CA PHE A 291 3.92 -8.86 -4.83
C PHE A 291 4.49 -9.64 -3.65
N LYS A 292 5.78 -9.53 -3.35
CA LYS A 292 6.47 -10.38 -2.38
C LYS A 292 7.47 -9.60 -1.56
N ALA A 293 7.82 -10.13 -0.40
CA ALA A 293 8.91 -9.67 0.45
C ALA A 293 9.85 -10.83 0.82
N ALA A 294 11.14 -10.56 0.95
CA ALA A 294 12.08 -11.41 1.66
C ALA A 294 12.80 -10.60 2.72
N PHE A 295 13.12 -11.28 3.81
CA PHE A 295 13.76 -10.71 4.98
C PHE A 295 15.14 -11.32 5.12
N ALA A 296 16.13 -10.51 5.45
CA ALA A 296 17.45 -11.03 5.77
C ALA A 296 18.07 -10.32 6.97
N GLU A 297 18.88 -11.03 7.74
CA GLU A 297 19.77 -10.46 8.74
C GLU A 297 21.20 -10.80 8.36
N VAL A 298 22.06 -9.80 8.39
CA VAL A 298 23.48 -9.92 8.04
C VAL A 298 24.29 -9.80 9.32
N PHE A 299 25.25 -10.71 9.48
CA PHE A 299 26.21 -10.72 10.58
C PHE A 299 27.61 -10.81 10.00
N LEU A 300 28.44 -9.83 10.26
CA LEU A 300 29.86 -9.87 9.91
C LEU A 300 30.62 -10.56 11.05
N GLY A 301 31.32 -11.66 10.74
CA GLY A 301 32.16 -12.37 11.70
C GLY A 301 33.46 -11.60 12.02
N ASP A 302 34.19 -12.07 13.03
CA ASP A 302 35.51 -11.54 13.39
C ASP A 302 36.56 -11.74 12.28
N ASP A 303 36.33 -12.71 11.40
CA ASP A 303 37.11 -13.00 10.19
C ASP A 303 36.78 -12.05 9.02
N GLY A 304 35.78 -11.18 9.18
CA GLY A 304 35.29 -10.27 8.14
C GLY A 304 34.40 -10.93 7.10
N GLU A 305 34.06 -12.22 7.25
CA GLU A 305 33.17 -12.92 6.33
C GLU A 305 31.70 -12.73 6.76
N PRO A 306 30.81 -12.29 5.86
CA PRO A 306 29.41 -12.08 6.19
C PRO A 306 28.61 -13.38 6.14
N PHE A 307 27.87 -13.64 7.21
CA PHE A 307 26.86 -14.69 7.29
C PHE A 307 25.45 -14.10 7.17
N VAL A 308 24.60 -14.73 6.35
CA VAL A 308 23.25 -14.22 6.06
C VAL A 308 22.16 -15.20 6.52
N GLU A 309 21.27 -14.74 7.38
CA GLU A 309 20.00 -15.42 7.62
C GLU A 309 18.96 -14.85 6.68
N VAL A 310 18.32 -15.67 5.85
CA VAL A 310 17.41 -15.18 4.80
C VAL A 310 16.10 -15.96 4.78
N SER A 311 14.99 -15.28 4.57
CA SER A 311 13.70 -15.92 4.34
C SER A 311 13.51 -16.29 2.88
N ARG A 312 12.68 -17.30 2.62
CA ARG A 312 12.06 -17.41 1.28
C ARG A 312 11.17 -16.18 1.03
N ALA A 313 10.95 -15.86 -0.24
CA ALA A 313 10.02 -14.81 -0.62
C ALA A 313 8.58 -15.18 -0.18
N VAL A 314 7.95 -14.29 0.57
CA VAL A 314 6.60 -14.43 1.12
C VAL A 314 5.66 -13.47 0.37
N ASP A 315 4.45 -13.90 0.06
CA ASP A 315 3.47 -13.05 -0.63
C ASP A 315 2.97 -11.92 0.28
N LEU A 316 2.94 -10.69 -0.24
CA LEU A 316 2.44 -9.51 0.47
C LEU A 316 0.90 -9.53 0.57
N SER A 317 0.22 -10.02 -0.47
CA SER A 317 -1.23 -10.16 -0.51
C SER A 317 -1.63 -11.41 -1.29
N PRO A 318 -2.93 -11.73 -1.43
CA PRO A 318 -3.42 -12.74 -2.36
C PRO A 318 -3.20 -12.41 -3.85
N LEU A 319 -2.87 -11.16 -4.20
CA LEU A 319 -2.60 -10.76 -5.59
C LEU A 319 -1.30 -11.39 -6.11
N ARG A 320 -1.26 -11.68 -7.41
CA ARG A 320 -0.11 -12.30 -8.06
C ARG A 320 0.21 -11.58 -9.36
N ALA A 321 1.49 -11.61 -9.73
CA ALA A 321 2.02 -10.99 -10.94
C ALA A 321 1.30 -11.44 -12.24
N ASN A 322 0.81 -12.69 -12.27
CA ASN A 322 0.07 -13.25 -13.42
C ASN A 322 -1.41 -12.83 -13.45
N TYR A 323 -1.92 -12.11 -12.44
CA TYR A 323 -3.26 -11.55 -12.48
C TYR A 323 -3.31 -10.24 -13.26
N CYS A 324 -2.15 -9.62 -13.48
CA CYS A 324 -2.08 -8.33 -14.14
C CYS A 324 -2.43 -8.42 -15.62
N VAL A 325 -3.28 -7.49 -16.06
CA VAL A 325 -3.78 -7.45 -17.43
C VAL A 325 -2.85 -6.74 -18.40
N SER A 326 -1.84 -6.01 -17.93
CA SER A 326 -0.78 -5.44 -18.76
C SER A 326 0.18 -6.45 -19.40
N THR A 327 0.02 -7.74 -19.08
CA THR A 327 0.73 -8.85 -19.75
C THR A 327 0.23 -9.05 -21.17
N HIS A 328 1.02 -9.75 -21.99
CA HIS A 328 0.65 -10.01 -23.39
C HIS A 328 -0.74 -10.67 -23.45
N PRO A 329 -1.61 -10.31 -24.42
CA PRO A 329 -2.91 -10.96 -24.60
C PRO A 329 -2.86 -12.50 -24.67
N ARG A 330 -1.73 -13.08 -25.09
CA ARG A 330 -1.50 -14.54 -25.14
C ARG A 330 -1.48 -15.22 -23.78
N ASP A 331 -1.09 -14.49 -22.74
CA ASP A 331 -1.11 -14.98 -21.37
C ASP A 331 -2.55 -15.09 -20.83
N ARG A 332 -3.53 -14.57 -21.58
CA ARG A 332 -4.97 -14.63 -21.33
C ARG A 332 -5.67 -15.21 -22.57
N PRO A 333 -5.62 -16.54 -22.79
CA PRO A 333 -6.20 -17.13 -23.99
C PRO A 333 -7.71 -16.91 -24.05
N GLU A 334 -8.24 -16.87 -25.28
CA GLU A 334 -9.68 -16.78 -25.58
C GLU A 334 -10.45 -17.95 -24.94
N LEU A 335 -11.63 -17.64 -24.40
CA LEU A 335 -12.56 -18.64 -23.87
C LEU A 335 -13.26 -19.38 -25.02
N LYS A 336 -12.80 -20.60 -25.34
CA LYS A 336 -13.40 -21.44 -26.38
C LYS A 336 -14.55 -22.33 -25.85
N PRO A 337 -15.49 -22.79 -26.71
CA PRO A 337 -16.53 -23.73 -26.31
C PRO A 337 -15.95 -24.96 -25.59
N GLY A 338 -16.53 -25.31 -24.44
CA GLY A 338 -16.06 -26.42 -23.59
C GLY A 338 -14.96 -26.05 -22.59
N MET A 339 -14.37 -24.85 -22.67
CA MET A 339 -13.49 -24.33 -21.63
C MET A 339 -14.30 -23.77 -20.46
N LYS A 340 -13.71 -23.82 -19.25
CA LYS A 340 -14.28 -23.19 -18.05
C LYS A 340 -13.58 -21.87 -17.78
N THR A 341 -14.36 -20.86 -17.42
CA THR A 341 -13.83 -19.60 -16.90
C THR A 341 -13.00 -19.87 -15.63
N GLN A 342 -11.77 -19.39 -15.62
CA GLN A 342 -10.88 -19.44 -14.49
C GLN A 342 -11.12 -18.23 -13.59
N ARG A 343 -11.33 -18.51 -12.30
CA ARG A 343 -11.41 -17.47 -11.28
C ARG A 343 -10.02 -17.17 -10.74
N GLN A 344 -9.63 -15.90 -10.76
CA GLN A 344 -8.41 -15.46 -10.09
C GLN A 344 -8.72 -15.31 -8.60
N PHE A 345 -8.59 -16.42 -7.86
CA PHE A 345 -9.02 -16.51 -6.46
C PHE A 345 -8.46 -15.41 -5.56
N GLY A 346 -7.24 -14.92 -5.81
CA GLY A 346 -6.69 -13.82 -5.03
C GLY A 346 -7.47 -12.51 -5.17
N GLU A 347 -7.96 -12.18 -6.37
CA GLU A 347 -8.82 -11.01 -6.59
C GLU A 347 -10.17 -11.17 -5.87
N LEU A 348 -10.76 -12.37 -5.90
CA LEU A 348 -11.98 -12.66 -5.15
C LEU A 348 -11.78 -12.56 -3.64
N ILE A 349 -10.62 -13.00 -3.14
CA ILE A 349 -10.27 -12.87 -1.72
C ILE A 349 -10.16 -11.40 -1.35
N MET A 350 -9.47 -10.59 -2.16
CA MET A 350 -9.31 -9.15 -1.92
C MET A 350 -10.64 -8.39 -1.95
N ASN A 351 -11.60 -8.86 -2.74
CA ASN A 351 -12.99 -8.36 -2.79
C ASN A 351 -13.91 -8.95 -1.70
N SER A 352 -13.39 -9.80 -0.82
CA SER A 352 -14.13 -10.39 0.30
C SER A 352 -13.68 -9.81 1.65
N ASN A 353 -14.34 -10.21 2.73
CA ASN A 353 -13.93 -9.89 4.09
C ASN A 353 -12.69 -10.72 4.52
N CYS A 354 -11.55 -10.46 3.88
CA CYS A 354 -10.26 -11.12 4.09
C CYS A 354 -9.42 -10.51 5.24
N THR A 355 -9.92 -9.47 5.89
CA THR A 355 -9.21 -8.72 6.94
C THR A 355 -9.96 -8.66 8.28
N GLY A 356 -11.20 -9.16 8.34
CA GLY A 356 -12.07 -9.05 9.50
C GLY A 356 -11.68 -9.87 10.73
N THR A 357 -10.68 -10.75 10.62
CA THR A 357 -10.15 -11.54 11.74
C THR A 357 -8.62 -11.62 11.69
N VAL A 358 -7.99 -11.90 12.83
CA VAL A 358 -6.51 -12.02 12.91
C VAL A 358 -6.05 -13.23 12.09
N GLN A 359 -6.80 -14.32 12.12
CA GLN A 359 -6.49 -15.52 11.35
C GLN A 359 -6.53 -15.28 9.83
N ARG A 360 -7.56 -14.60 9.32
CA ARG A 360 -7.65 -14.24 7.89
C ARG A 360 -6.54 -13.28 7.50
N LEU A 361 -6.31 -12.25 8.30
CA LEU A 361 -5.26 -11.28 8.04
C LEU A 361 -3.88 -11.93 7.95
N ARG A 362 -3.55 -12.83 8.90
CA ARG A 362 -2.28 -13.58 8.91
C ARG A 362 -2.15 -14.55 7.74
N SER A 363 -3.23 -15.24 7.37
CA SER A 363 -3.20 -16.25 6.30
C SER A 363 -3.18 -15.64 4.90
N GLN A 364 -3.90 -14.54 4.69
CA GLN A 364 -4.03 -13.88 3.38
C GLN A 364 -2.91 -12.86 3.13
N PHE A 365 -2.35 -12.25 4.18
CA PHE A 365 -1.29 -11.24 4.09
C PHE A 365 -0.04 -11.60 4.92
N PRO A 366 0.54 -12.80 4.74
CA PRO A 366 1.65 -13.27 5.57
C PRO A 366 2.91 -12.40 5.42
N GLY A 367 3.16 -11.84 4.24
CA GLY A 367 4.27 -10.92 4.00
C GLY A 367 4.14 -9.61 4.77
N LEU A 368 2.93 -9.05 4.90
CA LEU A 368 2.68 -7.84 5.69
C LEU A 368 2.81 -8.12 7.19
N ALA A 369 2.27 -9.24 7.66
CA ALA A 369 2.42 -9.68 9.04
C ALA A 369 3.92 -9.88 9.40
N ALA A 370 4.70 -10.46 8.49
CA ALA A 370 6.14 -10.59 8.65
C ALA A 370 6.85 -9.23 8.66
N LEU A 371 6.45 -8.30 7.77
CA LEU A 371 7.02 -6.95 7.70
C LEU A 371 6.86 -6.18 9.02
N VAL A 372 5.66 -6.21 9.61
CA VAL A 372 5.38 -5.57 10.92
C VAL A 372 6.24 -6.16 12.03
N ASN A 373 6.34 -7.50 12.10
CA ASN A 373 7.19 -8.16 13.10
C ASN A 373 8.68 -7.83 12.89
N PHE A 374 9.13 -7.77 11.64
CA PHE A 374 10.52 -7.52 11.31
C PHE A 374 10.97 -6.13 11.75
N PHE A 375 10.18 -5.09 11.45
CA PHE A 375 10.46 -3.74 11.93
C PHE A 375 10.26 -3.56 13.44
N GLU A 376 9.38 -4.32 14.07
CA GLU A 376 9.30 -4.30 15.53
C GLU A 376 10.60 -4.79 16.16
N VAL A 377 11.17 -5.89 15.66
CA VAL A 377 12.48 -6.39 16.12
C VAL A 377 13.56 -5.33 15.90
N ALA A 378 13.57 -4.67 14.74
CA ALA A 378 14.51 -3.57 14.46
C ALA A 378 14.39 -2.45 15.50
N GLY A 379 13.18 -1.96 15.74
CA GLY A 379 12.93 -0.90 16.71
C GLY A 379 13.25 -1.31 18.15
N ASN A 380 13.07 -2.57 18.53
CA ASN A 380 13.44 -3.09 19.85
C ASN A 380 14.97 -3.13 20.02
N ARG A 381 15.71 -3.57 18.99
CA ARG A 381 17.19 -3.57 18.99
C ARG A 381 17.74 -2.16 19.11
N ARG A 382 17.18 -1.21 18.34
CA ARG A 382 17.53 0.22 18.43
C ARG A 382 17.28 0.82 19.82
N ALA A 383 16.15 0.50 20.44
CA ALA A 383 15.87 0.97 21.80
C ALA A 383 16.83 0.34 22.82
N ALA A 384 17.20 -0.93 22.64
CA ALA A 384 18.16 -1.64 23.49
C ALA A 384 19.58 -1.09 23.40
N SER A 385 20.02 -0.61 22.23
CA SER A 385 21.33 0.03 22.11
C SER A 385 21.41 1.38 22.82
N ASN A 386 20.28 2.02 23.12
CA ASN A 386 20.25 3.33 23.79
C ASN A 386 20.26 3.20 25.32
N SER A 387 19.32 2.46 25.89
CA SER A 387 19.21 2.26 27.34
C SER A 387 18.19 1.17 27.70
N GLU A 388 18.35 0.55 28.85
CA GLU A 388 17.30 -0.31 29.45
C GLU A 388 16.18 0.51 30.12
N GLY A 389 16.43 1.78 30.45
CA GLY A 389 15.56 2.60 31.28
C GLY A 389 15.99 2.60 32.75
N ILE A 390 15.62 3.66 33.47
CA ILE A 390 16.08 3.92 34.85
C ILE A 390 14.88 4.01 35.81
N LEU A 391 13.70 4.35 35.30
CA LEU A 391 12.49 4.50 36.11
C LEU A 391 11.66 3.21 36.11
N PRO A 392 10.87 2.98 37.17
CA PRO A 392 9.84 1.94 37.17
C PRO A 392 8.81 2.15 36.05
N PRO A 393 8.22 1.07 35.50
CA PRO A 393 7.22 1.15 34.42
C PRO A 393 6.04 2.08 34.72
N GLU A 394 5.61 2.15 35.98
CA GLU A 394 4.48 2.97 36.45
C GLU A 394 4.74 4.46 36.23
N LEU A 395 5.98 4.92 36.46
CA LEU A 395 6.35 6.30 36.20
C LEU A 395 6.38 6.59 34.70
N TYR A 396 6.83 5.64 33.88
CA TYR A 396 6.77 5.80 32.43
C TYR A 396 5.34 5.91 31.92
N TYR A 397 4.40 5.06 32.37
CA TYR A 397 2.99 5.21 31.98
C TYR A 397 2.45 6.59 32.34
N ARG A 398 2.76 7.05 33.56
CA ARG A 398 2.31 8.37 34.02
C ARG A 398 2.92 9.50 33.19
N ILE A 399 4.20 9.45 32.85
CA ILE A 399 4.83 10.43 31.95
C ILE A 399 4.14 10.40 30.59
N LEU A 400 3.95 9.20 30.03
CA LEU A 400 3.37 9.04 28.72
C LEU A 400 1.95 9.64 28.68
N ASP A 401 1.15 9.55 29.73
CA ASP A 401 -0.19 10.15 29.76
C ASP A 401 -0.23 11.68 29.55
N PHE A 402 0.87 12.41 29.77
CA PHE A 402 0.93 13.86 29.63
C PHE A 402 1.70 14.38 28.41
N VAL A 403 2.37 13.52 27.65
CA VAL A 403 3.09 13.96 26.45
C VAL A 403 2.14 14.08 25.25
N ASP A 404 2.45 14.98 24.32
CA ASP A 404 1.80 15.02 22.99
C ASP A 404 2.20 13.81 22.12
N TYR A 405 1.54 13.64 20.97
CA TYR A 405 1.79 12.53 20.06
C TYR A 405 3.20 12.48 19.48
N ASP A 406 3.81 13.63 19.18
CA ASP A 406 5.15 13.70 18.59
C ASP A 406 6.23 13.37 19.62
N THR A 407 6.05 13.85 20.84
CA THR A 407 6.87 13.46 21.99
C THR A 407 6.69 11.97 22.32
N TRP A 408 5.46 11.44 22.24
CA TRP A 408 5.19 9.99 22.42
C TRP A 408 5.90 9.14 21.35
N LYS A 409 5.89 9.57 20.08
CA LYS A 409 6.65 8.91 19.00
C LYS A 409 8.14 8.90 19.32
N THR A 410 8.69 9.99 19.81
CA THR A 410 10.11 10.09 20.19
C THR A 410 10.44 9.14 21.35
N CYS A 411 9.51 8.94 22.28
CA CYS A 411 9.65 8.01 23.40
C CYS A 411 9.84 6.55 22.95
N LEU A 412 9.36 6.15 21.76
CA LEU A 412 9.57 4.80 21.20
C LEU A 412 11.04 4.45 20.96
N LEU A 413 11.94 5.44 20.97
CA LEU A 413 13.36 5.28 20.69
C LEU A 413 14.24 5.37 21.95
N VAL A 414 13.70 5.82 23.08
CA VAL A 414 14.50 6.23 24.26
C VAL A 414 15.13 5.04 24.98
N SER A 415 14.31 4.03 25.32
CA SER A 415 14.77 2.83 26.01
C SER A 415 13.82 1.67 25.76
N THR A 416 14.27 0.45 26.04
CA THR A 416 13.44 -0.75 25.91
C THR A 416 12.18 -0.68 26.78
N MET A 417 12.32 -0.21 28.03
CA MET A 417 11.20 -0.09 28.95
C MET A 417 10.17 0.95 28.49
N VAL A 418 10.62 2.16 28.11
CA VAL A 418 9.72 3.22 27.62
C VAL A 418 9.01 2.77 26.36
N ARG A 419 9.74 2.16 25.42
CA ARG A 419 9.17 1.62 24.18
C ARG A 419 8.09 0.58 24.48
N SER A 420 8.35 -0.35 25.39
CA SER A 420 7.37 -1.37 25.82
C SER A 420 6.08 -0.74 26.35
N CYS A 421 6.19 0.31 27.19
CA CYS A 421 5.04 1.06 27.68
C CYS A 421 4.27 1.75 26.54
N CYS A 422 4.98 2.40 25.59
CA CYS A 422 4.34 3.00 24.42
C CYS A 422 3.63 1.95 23.55
N LEU A 423 4.24 0.79 23.29
CA LEU A 423 3.66 -0.23 22.41
C LEU A 423 2.42 -0.90 23.01
N ARG A 424 2.31 -0.99 24.34
CA ARG A 424 1.10 -1.47 25.04
C ARG A 424 -0.07 -0.50 24.96
N LYS A 425 0.21 0.81 24.89
CA LYS A 425 -0.77 1.88 24.73
C LYS A 425 -0.51 2.62 23.43
N TYR A 426 -0.77 1.94 22.32
CA TYR A 426 -0.38 2.40 21.00
C TYR A 426 -1.24 3.59 20.56
N ARG A 427 -0.65 4.79 20.48
CA ARG A 427 -1.37 5.99 20.09
C ARG A 427 -1.59 6.06 18.58
N LEU A 428 -2.80 6.49 18.22
CA LEU A 428 -3.16 6.82 16.84
C LEU A 428 -3.00 8.33 16.60
N ASP A 429 -3.44 9.14 17.56
CA ASP A 429 -3.32 10.60 17.59
C ASP A 429 -3.24 11.10 19.04
N ASP A 430 -3.38 12.40 19.26
CA ASP A 430 -3.40 13.02 20.60
C ASP A 430 -4.62 12.63 21.45
N ARG A 431 -5.68 12.11 20.82
CA ARG A 431 -6.98 11.84 21.45
C ARG A 431 -7.18 10.38 21.78
N MET A 432 -6.67 9.46 20.95
CA MET A 432 -7.01 8.04 20.98
C MET A 432 -5.78 7.13 21.01
N SER A 433 -5.85 6.12 21.87
CA SER A 433 -4.86 5.05 21.94
C SER A 433 -5.51 3.68 21.99
N ILE A 434 -4.91 2.69 21.35
CA ILE A 434 -5.33 1.30 21.43
C ILE A 434 -4.72 0.68 22.69
N VAL A 435 -5.58 0.15 23.57
CA VAL A 435 -5.18 -0.41 24.87
C VAL A 435 -5.48 -1.90 25.02
N ALA A 436 -6.42 -2.44 24.22
CA ALA A 436 -6.69 -3.87 24.18
C ALA A 436 -7.23 -4.34 22.83
N GLY A 437 -7.33 -5.66 22.67
CA GLY A 437 -7.68 -6.36 21.44
C GLY A 437 -6.48 -7.10 20.85
N PRO A 438 -6.59 -7.61 19.62
CA PRO A 438 -7.76 -7.52 18.74
C PRO A 438 -8.93 -8.40 19.25
N PHE A 439 -10.15 -7.96 18.97
CA PHE A 439 -11.39 -8.70 19.17
C PHE A 439 -12.13 -8.85 17.85
N VAL A 440 -13.07 -9.80 17.79
CA VAL A 440 -13.98 -9.97 16.65
C VAL A 440 -15.39 -9.65 17.09
N ARG A 441 -16.12 -8.87 16.28
CA ARG A 441 -17.53 -8.54 16.50
C ARG A 441 -18.31 -8.72 15.21
N LEU A 442 -19.59 -9.07 15.30
CA LEU A 442 -20.43 -9.26 14.13
C LEU A 442 -21.18 -7.99 13.78
N GLN A 443 -21.12 -7.61 12.51
CA GLN A 443 -21.97 -6.56 11.98
C GLN A 443 -23.44 -6.97 12.06
N LYS A 444 -24.29 -6.05 12.52
CA LYS A 444 -25.71 -6.32 12.79
C LYS A 444 -26.49 -6.92 11.60
N TYR A 445 -26.27 -6.42 10.38
CA TYR A 445 -27.09 -6.77 9.22
C TYR A 445 -26.49 -7.88 8.36
N HIS A 446 -25.20 -7.78 8.03
CA HIS A 446 -24.54 -8.75 7.14
C HIS A 446 -23.88 -9.91 7.90
N LYS A 447 -23.84 -9.85 9.24
CA LYS A 447 -23.11 -10.80 10.09
C LYS A 447 -21.64 -10.96 9.69
N GLU A 448 -21.07 -9.93 9.07
CA GLU A 448 -19.65 -9.92 8.77
C GLU A 448 -18.85 -9.80 10.06
N ARG A 449 -17.77 -10.59 10.17
CA ARG A 449 -16.79 -10.47 11.25
C ARG A 449 -15.96 -9.22 11.03
N LEU A 450 -15.96 -8.31 11.99
CA LEU A 450 -15.25 -7.04 11.94
C LEU A 450 -14.21 -6.97 13.05
N MET A 451 -13.05 -6.45 12.69
CA MET A 451 -11.97 -6.22 13.64
C MET A 451 -12.40 -5.17 14.67
N SER A 452 -12.09 -5.42 15.93
CA SER A 452 -12.48 -4.56 17.04
C SER A 452 -11.35 -4.41 18.05
N PHE A 453 -11.35 -3.31 18.78
CA PHE A 453 -10.33 -2.95 19.75
C PHE A 453 -10.95 -2.13 20.89
N ASP A 454 -10.27 -2.07 22.03
CA ASP A 454 -10.61 -1.09 23.05
C ASP A 454 -9.71 0.13 22.91
N PHE A 455 -10.33 1.30 22.72
CA PHE A 455 -9.65 2.57 22.60
C PHE A 455 -9.77 3.35 23.90
N GLN A 456 -8.67 3.91 24.38
CA GLN A 456 -8.69 4.86 25.47
C GLN A 456 -8.66 6.29 24.91
N ASN A 457 -9.66 7.08 25.28
CA ASN A 457 -9.63 8.51 25.08
C ASN A 457 -8.63 9.13 26.08
N MET A 458 -7.59 9.76 25.56
CA MET A 458 -6.47 10.28 26.34
C MET A 458 -6.84 11.44 27.27
N GLN A 459 -7.87 12.22 26.91
CA GLN A 459 -8.30 13.39 27.67
C GLN A 459 -9.19 13.00 28.86
N THR A 460 -10.06 12.01 28.67
CA THR A 460 -11.04 11.58 29.68
C THR A 460 -10.63 10.32 30.44
N GLY A 461 -9.65 9.57 29.91
CA GLY A 461 -9.27 8.25 30.39
C GLY A 461 -10.29 7.14 30.10
N LYS A 462 -11.46 7.46 29.52
CA LYS A 462 -12.53 6.49 29.23
C LYS A 462 -12.05 5.47 28.19
N ILE A 463 -12.28 4.19 28.49
CA ILE A 463 -12.09 3.09 27.55
C ILE A 463 -13.39 2.84 26.80
N LEU A 464 -13.30 2.77 25.47
CA LEU A 464 -14.39 2.62 24.52
C LEU A 464 -14.18 1.34 23.72
N PRO A 465 -15.11 0.38 23.76
CA PRO A 465 -15.10 -0.74 22.83
C PRO A 465 -15.45 -0.22 21.43
N MET A 466 -14.57 -0.43 20.47
CA MET A 466 -14.67 0.09 19.11
C MET A 466 -14.69 -1.05 18.09
N MET A 467 -15.58 -0.98 17.12
CA MET A 467 -15.69 -1.93 16.00
C MET A 467 -15.40 -1.21 14.69
N GLU A 468 -14.63 -1.86 13.81
CA GLU A 468 -14.32 -1.32 12.50
C GLU A 468 -15.59 -1.11 11.68
N VAL A 469 -15.62 -0.04 10.86
CA VAL A 469 -16.71 0.22 9.93
C VAL A 469 -16.18 0.04 8.50
N PRO A 470 -16.52 -1.07 7.81
CA PRO A 470 -16.09 -1.28 6.43
C PRO A 470 -16.79 -0.28 5.51
N ARG A 471 -16.02 0.35 4.59
CA ARG A 471 -16.49 1.18 3.46
C ARG A 471 -17.68 2.09 3.78
N ASN A 472 -17.40 3.31 4.25
CA ASN A 472 -18.45 4.24 4.67
C ASN A 472 -18.62 5.43 3.72
N ILE A 473 -19.86 5.66 3.29
CA ILE A 473 -20.30 6.91 2.66
C ILE A 473 -20.22 8.10 3.61
N TRP A 474 -20.07 7.85 4.92
CA TRP A 474 -19.90 8.85 5.98
C TRP A 474 -18.48 8.85 6.53
N MET A 475 -18.10 9.96 7.15
CA MET A 475 -16.85 10.09 7.88
C MET A 475 -17.15 10.06 9.38
N ARG A 476 -16.75 8.98 10.05
CA ARG A 476 -16.92 8.80 11.49
C ARG A 476 -15.94 9.68 12.26
N GLU A 477 -16.21 9.90 13.55
CA GLU A 477 -15.30 10.65 14.42
C GLU A 477 -13.94 9.98 14.55
N CYS A 478 -13.93 8.65 14.67
CA CYS A 478 -12.72 7.83 14.74
C CYS A 478 -12.34 7.37 13.33
N ASN A 479 -11.69 8.24 12.57
CA ASN A 479 -11.17 7.98 11.23
C ASN A 479 -9.69 8.34 11.16
N TRP A 480 -8.89 7.49 10.54
CA TRP A 480 -7.45 7.69 10.41
C TRP A 480 -6.96 7.34 9.01
N MET A 481 -6.19 8.25 8.44
CA MET A 481 -5.46 8.08 7.20
C MET A 481 -3.95 8.18 7.49
N PRO A 482 -3.12 7.29 6.94
CA PRO A 482 -1.69 7.36 7.17
C PRO A 482 -1.08 8.54 6.43
N VAL A 483 -0.22 9.27 7.14
CA VAL A 483 0.72 10.26 6.60
C VAL A 483 2.10 9.59 6.57
N ILE A 484 2.65 9.42 5.38
CA ILE A 484 3.94 8.78 5.14
C ILE A 484 5.00 9.84 4.81
N GLY A 485 6.28 9.48 5.03
CA GLY A 485 7.41 10.37 4.82
C GLY A 485 7.75 11.26 6.02
N SER A 486 9.01 11.68 6.09
CA SER A 486 9.53 12.59 7.13
C SER A 486 9.45 14.04 6.67
N ASP A 487 10.30 14.40 5.71
CA ASP A 487 10.44 15.76 5.17
C ASP A 487 9.40 16.02 4.08
N ARG A 488 9.20 15.01 3.21
CA ARG A 488 8.19 14.95 2.16
C ARG A 488 7.00 14.15 2.64
N LYS A 489 6.04 14.85 3.25
CA LYS A 489 4.86 14.22 3.84
C LYS A 489 3.75 14.07 2.81
N ALA A 490 3.27 12.84 2.62
CA ALA A 490 2.14 12.53 1.78
C ALA A 490 1.02 11.85 2.58
N LEU A 491 -0.21 12.32 2.41
CA LEU A 491 -1.41 11.78 3.02
C LEU A 491 -2.04 10.74 2.08
N MET A 492 -2.24 9.52 2.58
CA MET A 492 -2.91 8.45 1.84
C MET A 492 -4.43 8.58 1.95
N LEU A 493 -4.98 9.59 1.26
CA LEU A 493 -6.39 9.98 1.38
C LEU A 493 -7.41 8.87 1.12
N ASP A 494 -7.11 7.92 0.23
CA ASP A 494 -8.05 6.83 -0.08
C ASP A 494 -7.94 5.67 0.91
N VAL A 495 -6.86 5.62 1.70
CA VAL A 495 -6.65 4.57 2.71
C VAL A 495 -7.16 5.08 4.06
N VAL A 496 -8.45 4.87 4.29
CA VAL A 496 -9.10 5.28 5.54
C VAL A 496 -9.42 4.04 6.39
N ILE A 497 -8.99 4.03 7.65
CA ILE A 497 -9.52 3.11 8.67
C ILE A 497 -10.47 3.90 9.56
N GLN A 498 -11.65 3.34 9.82
CA GLN A 498 -12.65 3.97 10.67
C GLN A 498 -13.24 2.99 11.67
N PHE A 499 -13.61 3.50 12.83
CA PHE A 499 -14.24 2.74 13.90
C PHE A 499 -15.46 3.47 14.47
N GLU A 500 -16.38 2.72 15.06
CA GLU A 500 -17.52 3.26 15.82
C GLU A 500 -17.69 2.52 17.16
N PRO A 501 -18.31 3.18 18.17
CA PRO A 501 -18.57 2.55 19.45
C PRO A 501 -19.44 1.29 19.33
N ALA A 502 -19.05 0.23 20.05
CA ALA A 502 -19.64 -1.09 19.96
C ALA A 502 -20.02 -1.66 21.35
N GLU A 503 -20.40 -0.80 22.30
CA GLU A 503 -20.74 -1.18 23.68
C GLU A 503 -21.81 -2.29 23.77
N ASN A 504 -22.75 -2.33 22.81
CA ASN A 504 -23.86 -3.29 22.79
C ASN A 504 -23.67 -4.47 21.81
N VAL A 505 -22.49 -4.62 21.23
CA VAL A 505 -22.18 -5.75 20.33
C VAL A 505 -21.35 -6.76 21.13
N PRO A 506 -21.65 -8.07 21.13
CA PRO A 506 -20.84 -9.07 21.82
C PRO A 506 -19.51 -9.33 21.11
N VAL A 507 -18.53 -9.87 21.84
CA VAL A 507 -17.26 -10.37 21.27
C VAL A 507 -17.50 -11.81 20.83
N GLU A 508 -17.08 -12.14 19.63
CA GLU A 508 -17.10 -13.50 19.08
C GLU A 508 -15.72 -14.15 19.11
N ALA A 509 -15.70 -15.47 18.94
CA ALA A 509 -14.46 -16.21 18.75
C ALA A 509 -13.80 -15.86 17.40
N ASP A 510 -12.48 -15.68 17.43
CA ASP A 510 -11.64 -15.61 16.23
C ASP A 510 -11.66 -16.97 15.53
N SER A 511 -12.59 -17.15 14.61
CA SER A 511 -12.88 -18.40 13.89
C SER A 511 -13.15 -18.13 12.41
N ASP A 512 -12.71 -19.07 11.59
CA ASP A 512 -12.93 -19.08 10.14
C ASP A 512 -14.03 -20.07 9.71
N ASP A 513 -14.89 -20.50 10.64
CA ASP A 513 -15.91 -21.53 10.43
C ASP A 513 -16.99 -21.17 9.39
N GLU A 514 -16.98 -19.94 8.89
CA GLU A 514 -17.59 -19.64 7.60
C GLU A 514 -16.73 -20.23 6.49
N SER A 515 -16.96 -21.51 6.23
CA SER A 515 -16.52 -22.17 5.02
C SER A 515 -16.83 -21.28 3.83
N TYR A 516 -15.80 -20.84 3.11
CA TYR A 516 -15.96 -20.29 1.77
C TYR A 516 -16.80 -21.29 0.96
N SER A 517 -18.08 -20.98 0.77
CA SER A 517 -18.97 -21.63 -0.20
C SER A 517 -18.59 -21.25 -1.64
N LEU A 518 -17.30 -20.98 -1.89
CA LEU A 518 -16.68 -20.84 -3.21
C LEU A 518 -16.19 -22.18 -3.76
N ARG A 519 -16.28 -23.29 -3.00
CA ARG A 519 -16.27 -24.64 -3.56
C ARG A 519 -17.70 -25.01 -3.90
N SER A 520 -17.97 -25.27 -5.18
CA SER A 520 -19.24 -25.70 -5.79
C SER A 520 -20.30 -24.61 -6.04
N LYS A 521 -20.10 -23.87 -7.14
CA LYS A 521 -21.03 -23.80 -8.29
C LYS A 521 -20.30 -23.23 -9.50
#